data_AF-A0A519VFT1-F1
#
_entry.id   AF-A0A519VFT1-F1
#
_cell.length_a   1.000
_cell.length_b   1.000
_cell.length_c   1.000
_cell.angle_alpha   90.00
_cell.angle_beta   90.00
_cell.angle_gamma   90.00
#
_symmetry.space_group_name_H-M   'P 1'
#
loop_
_entity.id
_entity.type
_entity.pdbx_description
1 polymer ?
#
loop_
_entity_poly.entity_id
_entity_poly.type
_entity_poly.pdbx_seq_one_letter_code
_entity_poly.pdbx_strand_id
1 'polypeptide(L)' 'MQETNDRVRKVKSILVTLPKPETEKSPYFDLAKKYNVKIDFRSFIHVEGVPARDFRKDKINLADFTA' A
#
# COMPACT_ATOMS: atom_id res chain seq x y z
N MET A 1 -30.08 9.27 15.09
CA MET A 1 -30.07 8.83 13.68
C MET A 1 -29.51 9.95 12.85
N GLN A 2 -28.30 9.79 12.32
CA GLN A 2 -27.79 10.69 11.29
C GLN A 2 -27.06 9.79 10.30
N GLU A 3 -27.76 9.43 9.22
CA GLU A 3 -27.12 8.86 8.04
C GLU A 3 -26.35 10.00 7.38
N THR A 4 -25.10 10.20 7.81
CA THR A 4 -24.20 11.11 7.11
C THR A 4 -23.91 10.49 5.76
N ASN A 5 -24.40 11.13 4.71
CA ASN A 5 -24.15 10.75 3.33
C ASN A 5 -22.67 11.05 2.99
N ASP A 6 -21.75 10.29 3.59
CA ASP A 6 -20.30 10.51 3.57
C ASP A 6 -19.72 10.48 2.15
N ARG A 7 -20.46 9.84 1.22
CA ARG A 7 -20.15 9.81 -0.21
C ARG A 7 -20.10 11.18 -0.88
N VAL A 8 -20.73 12.21 -0.30
CA VAL A 8 -20.84 13.57 -0.89
C VAL A 8 -19.71 14.49 -0.41
N ARG A 9 -18.87 14.07 0.54
CA ARG A 9 -17.78 14.92 1.04
C ARG A 9 -16.66 15.02 0.00
N LYS A 10 -16.30 16.25 -0.35
CA LYS A 10 -15.18 16.54 -1.26
C LYS A 10 -13.88 15.98 -0.67
N VAL A 11 -13.31 14.99 -1.34
CA VAL A 11 -12.02 14.39 -0.98
C VAL A 11 -10.91 15.39 -1.27
N LYS A 12 -10.02 15.61 -0.28
CA LYS A 12 -8.87 16.51 -0.39
C LYS A 12 -7.54 15.75 -0.55
N SER A 13 -7.45 14.57 0.05
CA SER A 13 -6.24 13.75 0.05
C SER A 13 -6.57 12.26 0.01
N ILE A 14 -5.73 11.47 -0.66
CA ILE A 14 -5.81 10.02 -0.78
C ILE A 14 -4.47 9.43 -0.32
N LEU A 15 -4.52 8.41 0.55
CA LEU A 15 -3.36 7.63 0.95
C LEU A 15 -3.33 6.32 0.15
N VAL A 16 -2.22 6.07 -0.55
CA VAL A 16 -1.98 4.83 -1.29
C VAL A 16 -0.95 4.01 -0.52
N THR A 17 -1.30 2.78 -0.18
CA THR A 17 -0.49 1.88 0.66
C THR A 17 0.64 1.18 -0.09
N LEU A 18 0.75 1.45 -1.39
CA LEU A 18 1.73 0.87 -2.30
C LEU A 18 2.99 1.73 -2.37
N PRO A 19 4.13 1.15 -2.81
CA PRO A 19 5.32 1.93 -3.12
C PRO A 19 5.00 3.01 -4.15
N LYS A 20 5.73 4.13 -4.05
CA LYS A 20 5.61 5.22 -5.01
C LYS A 20 5.97 4.70 -6.40
N PRO A 21 5.12 4.90 -7.43
CA PRO A 21 5.45 4.55 -8.80
C PRO A 21 6.74 5.25 -9.24
N GLU A 22 7.65 4.51 -9.86
CA GLU A 22 8.91 5.06 -10.39
C GLU A 22 8.70 5.82 -11.70
N THR A 23 7.63 5.50 -12.43
CA THR A 23 7.31 6.09 -13.73
C THR A 23 6.29 7.21 -13.60
N GLU A 24 6.49 8.27 -14.38
CA GLU A 24 5.59 9.44 -14.40
C GLU A 24 4.21 9.13 -14.99
N LYS A 25 4.06 8.02 -15.71
CA LYS A 25 2.79 7.54 -16.30
C LYS A 25 1.96 6.70 -15.32
N SER A 26 1.94 7.08 -14.05
CA SER A 26 1.06 6.41 -13.08
C SER A 26 -0.33 7.05 -13.09
N PRO A 27 -1.41 6.25 -13.14
CA PRO A 27 -2.78 6.77 -13.12
C PRO A 27 -3.08 7.63 -11.88
N TYR A 28 -2.34 7.45 -10.79
CA TYR A 28 -2.45 8.29 -9.60
C TYR A 28 -2.05 9.75 -9.86
N PHE A 29 -0.99 10.01 -10.63
CA PHE A 29 -0.54 11.37 -10.90
C PHE A 29 -1.54 12.14 -11.76
N ASP A 30 -2.16 11.47 -12.73
CA ASP A 30 -3.22 12.05 -13.55
C ASP A 30 -4.46 12.36 -12.72
N LEU A 31 -4.81 11.47 -11.79
CA LEU A 31 -5.95 11.65 -10.89
C LEU A 31 -5.73 12.82 -9.91
N ALA A 32 -4.51 12.94 -9.38
CA ALA A 32 -4.10 14.06 -8.54
C ALA A 32 -4.25 15.40 -9.27
N LYS A 33 -3.78 15.48 -10.52
CA LYS A 33 -3.87 16.69 -11.36
C LYS A 33 -5.31 17.02 -11.75
N LYS A 34 -6.07 16.02 -12.23
CA LYS A 34 -7.43 16.20 -12.74
C LYS A 34 -8.42 16.69 -11.67
N TYR A 35 -8.30 16.16 -10.45
CA TYR A 35 -9.22 16.48 -9.35
C TYR A 35 -8.63 17.42 -8.30
N ASN A 36 -7.39 17.87 -8.50
CA ASN A 36 -6.62 18.69 -7.56
C ASN A 36 -6.61 18.09 -6.14
N VAL A 37 -6.34 16.78 -6.05
CA VAL A 37 -6.27 16.03 -4.80
C VAL A 37 -4.82 15.68 -4.47
N LYS A 38 -4.47 15.69 -3.19
CA LYS A 38 -3.14 15.27 -2.73
C LYS A 38 -3.08 13.74 -2.67
N ILE A 39 -2.05 13.12 -3.26
CA ILE A 39 -1.81 11.69 -3.14
C ILE A 39 -0.52 11.45 -2.39
N ASP A 40 -0.62 10.76 -1.26
CA ASP A 40 0.51 10.33 -0.46
C ASP A 40 0.73 8.82 -0.68
N PHE A 41 1.97 8.41 -0.96
CA PHE A 41 2.35 7.00 -1.06
C PHE A 41 3.10 6.60 0.21
N ARG A 42 2.59 5.60 0.92
CA ARG A 42 3.22 5.06 2.11
C ARG A 42 3.21 3.54 1.99
N SER A 43 4.36 2.92 1.81
CA SER A 43 4.43 1.45 1.87
C SER A 43 4.13 1.01 3.30
N PHE A 44 3.04 0.27 3.49
CA PHE A 44 2.70 -0.31 4.79
C PHE A 44 3.44 -1.62 5.04
N ILE A 45 4.01 -2.22 3.99
CA ILE A 45 4.71 -3.48 4.06
C ILE A 45 6.20 -3.18 4.02
N HIS A 46 6.85 -3.35 5.17
CA HIS A 46 8.30 -3.38 5.26
C HIS A 46 8.71 -4.86 5.19
N VAL A 47 9.25 -5.28 4.06
CA VAL A 47 9.77 -6.63 3.89
C VAL A 47 11.19 -6.65 4.43
N GLU A 48 11.36 -7.09 5.67
CA GLU A 48 12.68 -7.41 6.20
C GLU A 48 13.01 -8.88 5.90
N GLY A 49 14.17 -9.10 5.28
CA GLY A 49 14.68 -10.45 5.10
C GLY A 49 15.15 -11.04 6.43
N VAL A 50 14.71 -12.26 6.75
CA VAL A 50 15.22 -13.00 7.90
C VAL A 50 16.64 -13.50 7.57
N PRO A 51 17.64 -13.29 8.45
CA PRO A 51 18.98 -13.83 8.24
C PRO A 51 18.98 -15.37 8.10
N ALA A 52 19.78 -15.90 7.17
CA ALA A 52 19.85 -17.34 6.89
C ALA A 52 20.24 -18.21 8.10
N ARG A 53 20.87 -17.62 9.13
CA ARG A 53 21.19 -18.30 10.38
C ARG A 53 19.95 -18.54 11.23
N ASP A 54 19.05 -17.57 11.30
CA ASP A 54 17.86 -17.63 12.15
C ASP A 54 16.76 -18.46 11.48
N PHE A 55 16.58 -18.32 10.16
CA PHE A 55 15.68 -19.19 9.38
C PHE A 55 16.01 -20.69 9.53
N ARG A 56 17.30 -21.04 9.58
CA ARG A 56 17.74 -22.44 9.75
C ARG A 56 17.46 -23.01 11.14
N LYS A 57 17.32 -22.17 12.18
CA LYS A 57 17.01 -22.65 13.54
C LYS A 57 15.60 -23.20 13.63
N ASP A 58 14.68 -22.63 12.87
CA ASP A 58 13.26 -22.98 12.92
C ASP A 58 12.96 -24.34 12.26
N LYS A 59 13.95 -24.94 11.57
CA LYS A 59 13.88 -26.28 10.94
C LYS A 59 12.59 -26.50 10.12
N ILE A 60 12.14 -25.44 9.48
CA ILE A 60 10.89 -25.42 8.72
C ILE A 60 11.11 -26.12 7.39
N ASN A 61 10.27 -27.09 7.06
CA ASN A 61 10.24 -27.71 5.74
C ASN A 61 9.20 -27.00 4.88
N LEU A 62 9.63 -26.32 3.81
CA LEU A 62 8.75 -25.51 2.97
C LEU A 62 7.69 -26.35 2.24
N ALA A 63 7.93 -27.65 2.03
CA ALA A 63 6.98 -28.54 1.37
C ALA A 63 5.70 -28.75 2.19
N ASP A 64 5.74 -28.47 3.50
CA ASP A 64 4.61 -28.67 4.41
C ASP A 64 3.67 -27.45 4.48
N PHE A 65 4.00 -26.35 3.79
CA PHE A 65 3.21 -25.11 3.78
C PHE A 65 2.79 -24.75 2.35
N THR A 66 1.49 -24.54 2.14
CA THR A 66 0.93 -24.07 0.86
C THR A 66 0.50 -22.60 0.97
N ALA A 67 0.66 -21.86 -0.13
CA ALA A 67 0.37 -20.42 -0.23
C ALA A 67 -1.11 -20.06 -0.11
#